data_AF-A0A3D5VEF4-F1
#
_entry.id   AF-A0A3D5VEF4-F1
#
_cell.length_a   1.000
_cell.length_b   1.000
_cell.length_c   1.000
_cell.angle_alpha   90.00
_cell.angle_beta   90.00
_cell.angle_gamma   90.00
#
_symmetry.space_group_name_H-M   'P 1'
#
loop_
_entity.id
_entity.type
_entity.pdbx_description
1 polymer ?
#
loop_
_entity_poly.entity_id
_entity_poly.type
_entity_poly.pdbx_seq_one_letter_code
_entity_poly.pdbx_strand_id
1 'polypeptide(L)' 'MQDFSSYINPWLGELLAKLRLDIDFQRGEGCWLYSGSTAYLDCVSAYGALPFGHNPPEIWSALQQV' A
#
# COMPACT_ATOMS: atom_id res chain seq x y z
N MET A 1 -8.58 2.70 -8.73
CA MET A 1 -8.79 4.14 -8.43
C MET A 1 -10.19 4.68 -8.75
N GLN A 2 -10.84 4.28 -9.85
CA GLN A 2 -12.07 4.93 -10.32
C GLN A 2 -13.20 4.94 -9.26
N ASP A 3 -13.46 3.79 -8.62
CA ASP A 3 -14.47 3.70 -7.55
C ASP A 3 -14.12 4.55 -6.32
N PHE A 4 -12.84 4.65 -5.96
CA PHE A 4 -12.39 5.49 -4.84
C PHE A 4 -12.71 6.97 -5.10
N SER A 5 -12.42 7.45 -6.31
CA SER A 5 -12.70 8.83 -6.71
C SER A 5 -14.19 9.09 -6.90
N SER A 6 -15.01 8.08 -7.21
CA SER A 6 -16.45 8.25 -7.41
C SER A 6 -17.26 8.12 -6.11
N TYR A 7 -16.85 7.27 -5.18
CA TYR A 7 -17.70 6.88 -4.05
C TYR A 7 -17.07 7.08 -2.66
N ILE A 8 -15.75 7.28 -2.55
CA ILE A 8 -15.05 7.36 -1.25
C ILE A 8 -14.57 8.78 -0.98
N ASN A 9 -13.63 9.28 -1.79
CA ASN A 9 -13.07 10.62 -1.61
C ASN A 9 -12.62 11.21 -2.97
N PRO A 10 -13.52 11.91 -3.68
CA PRO A 10 -13.23 12.47 -5.00
C PRO A 10 -12.05 13.44 -5.01
N TRP A 11 -11.97 14.31 -3.99
CA TRP A 11 -10.94 15.33 -3.88
C TRP A 11 -9.55 14.72 -3.67
N LEU A 12 -9.44 13.73 -2.78
CA LEU A 12 -8.18 13.03 -2.56
C LEU A 12 -7.78 12.22 -3.80
N GLY A 13 -8.73 11.55 -4.46
CA GLY A 13 -8.48 10.80 -5.68
C GLY A 13 -7.90 11.68 -6.79
N GLU A 14 -8.47 12.86 -7.01
CA GLU A 14 -7.98 13.82 -8.00
C GLU A 14 -6.58 14.36 -7.64
N LEU A 15 -6.33 14.65 -6.36
CA LEU A 15 -5.02 15.10 -5.89
C LEU A 15 -3.93 14.04 -6.15
N LEU A 16 -4.19 12.78 -5.79
CA LEU A 16 -3.23 11.69 -5.99
C LEU A 16 -2.91 11.48 -7.47
N ALA A 17 -3.92 11.53 -8.34
CA ALA A 17 -3.74 11.43 -9.79
C ALA A 17 -2.87 12.57 -10.35
N LYS A 18 -3.09 13.81 -9.90
CA LYS A 18 -2.25 14.97 -10.30
C LYS A 18 -0.79 14.79 -9.89
N LEU A 19 -0.54 14.14 -8.75
CA LEU A 19 0.80 13.87 -8.24
C LEU A 19 1.41 12.55 -8.78
N ARG A 20 0.67 11.79 -9.60
CA ARG A 20 1.04 10.43 -10.04
C ARG A 20 1.33 9.47 -8.87
N LEU A 21 0.59 9.65 -7.78
CA LEU A 21 0.61 8.79 -6.60
C LEU A 21 -0.61 7.85 -6.55
N ASP A 22 -1.39 7.80 -7.62
CA ASP A 22 -2.57 6.95 -7.79
C ASP A 22 -2.21 5.52 -8.24
N ILE A 23 -1.09 5.01 -7.73
CA ILE A 23 -0.60 3.67 -8.06
C ILE A 23 -1.45 2.63 -7.34
N ASP A 24 -1.96 1.67 -8.11
CA ASP A 24 -2.66 0.52 -7.59
C ASP A 24 -1.64 -0.54 -7.12
N PHE A 25 -1.37 -0.60 -5.82
CA PHE A 25 -0.47 -1.60 -5.25
C PHE A 25 -1.24 -2.88 -4.92
N GLN A 26 -0.93 -4.00 -5.58
CA GLN A 26 -1.61 -5.28 -5.34
C GLN A 26 -0.89 -6.17 -4.31
N ARG A 27 0.37 -5.86 -3.98
CA ARG A 27 1.17 -6.65 -3.03
C ARG A 27 2.22 -5.78 -2.32
N GLY A 28 2.52 -6.12 -1.07
CA GLY A 28 3.66 -5.56 -0.33
C GLY A 28 4.46 -6.67 0.36
N GLU A 29 5.78 -6.52 0.42
CA GLU A 29 6.70 -7.44 1.12
C GLU A 29 7.92 -6.69 1.62
N GLY A 30 8.18 -6.76 2.93
CA GLY A 30 9.28 -6.02 3.55
C GLY A 30 9.15 -4.51 3.30
N CYS A 31 10.18 -3.88 2.74
CA CYS A 31 10.15 -2.46 2.41
C CYS A 31 9.63 -2.16 0.99
N TRP A 32 9.04 -3.14 0.30
CA TRP A 32 8.63 -3.00 -1.10
C TRP A 32 7.12 -3.09 -1.28
N LEU A 33 6.59 -2.23 -2.16
CA LEU A 33 5.24 -2.29 -2.71
C LEU A 33 5.31 -2.63 -4.20
N TYR A 34 4.34 -3.40 -4.69
CA TYR A 34 4.32 -3.90 -6.06
C TYR A 34 3.04 -3.48 -6.78
N SER A 35 3.22 -2.93 -7.98
CA SER A 35 2.17 -2.70 -8.96
C SER A 35 2.48 -3.54 -10.20
N GLY A 36 1.83 -4.69 -10.35
CA GLY A 36 2.19 -5.70 -11.35
C GLY A 36 3.61 -6.24 -11.13
N SER A 37 4.48 -6.09 -12.12
CA SER A 37 5.91 -6.49 -12.04
C SER A 37 6.82 -5.39 -11.50
N THR A 38 6.33 -4.16 -11.33
CA THR A 38 7.14 -3.04 -10.86
C THR A 38 7.18 -2.99 -9.34
N ALA A 39 8.39 -2.89 -8.78
CA ALA A 39 8.63 -2.73 -7.35
C ALA A 39 8.96 -1.28 -7.00
N TYR A 40 8.41 -0.80 -5.89
CA TYR A 40 8.58 0.55 -5.35
C TYR A 40 9.10 0.45 -3.92
N LEU A 41 10.15 1.18 -3.59
CA LEU A 41 10.64 1.28 -2.21
C LEU A 41 9.66 2.12 -1.40
N ASP A 42 9.11 1.56 -0.33
CA ASP A 42 8.19 2.26 0.57
C ASP A 42 8.98 3.04 1.63
N CYS A 43 9.16 4.33 1.37
CA CYS A 43 9.75 5.27 2.32
C CYS A 43 8.71 5.97 3.23
N VAL A 44 7.43 5.62 3.11
CA VAL A 44 6.34 6.18 3.93
C VAL A 44 6.01 5.25 5.09
N SER A 45 6.11 3.93 4.88
CA SER A 45 5.89 2.88 5.89
C SER A 45 4.55 3.06 6.63
N ALA A 46 3.51 3.43 5.87
CA ALA A 46 2.18 3.78 6.37
C ALA A 46 2.22 4.72 7.59
N TYR A 47 2.96 5.84 7.47
CA TYR A 47 3.15 6.82 8.56
C TYR A 47 3.82 6.23 9.81
N GLY A 48 4.68 5.21 9.64
CA GLY A 48 5.40 4.52 10.70
C GLY A 48 4.66 3.32 11.29
N ALA A 49 3.49 2.96 10.78
CA ALA A 49 2.72 1.80 11.26
C ALA A 49 3.34 0.44 10.88
N LEU A 50 4.31 0.40 9.97
CA LEU A 50 4.94 -0.82 9.46
C LEU A 50 6.42 -0.95 9.88
N PRO A 51 6.74 -1.04 11.18
CA PRO A 51 8.12 -1.11 11.66
C PRO A 51 8.86 -2.39 11.26
N PHE A 52 8.14 -3.44 10.87
CA PHE A 52 8.69 -4.71 10.38
C PHE A 52 8.49 -4.90 8.87
N GLY A 53 8.06 -3.84 8.17
CA GLY A 53 7.68 -3.89 6.76
C GLY A 53 6.31 -4.52 6.51
N HIS A 54 5.97 -4.65 5.23
CA HIS A 54 4.74 -5.27 4.75
C HIS A 54 4.79 -6.78 4.89
N ASN A 55 3.71 -7.37 5.39
CA ASN A 55 3.48 -8.82 5.49
C ASN A 55 4.63 -9.64 6.11
N PRO A 56 5.13 -9.28 7.31
CA PRO A 56 6.20 -10.04 7.97
C PRO A 56 5.73 -11.48 8.29
N PRO A 57 6.48 -12.51 7.86
CA PRO A 57 6.05 -13.90 7.96
C PRO A 57 5.89 -14.37 9.41
N GLU A 58 6.67 -13.85 10.35
CA GLU A 58 6.59 -14.19 11.77
C GLU A 58 5.28 -13.72 12.40
N ILE A 59 4.79 -12.52 12.04
CA ILE A 59 3.53 -11.98 12.57
C ILE A 59 2.35 -12.75 11.97
N TRP A 60 2.37 -13.01 10.67
CA TRP A 60 1.32 -13.81 10.01
C TRP A 60 1.27 -15.24 10.56
N SER A 61 2.42 -15.86 10.81
CA SER A 61 2.51 -17.18 11.43
C SER A 61 1.89 -17.20 12.83
N ALA A 62 2.11 -16.14 13.63
CA ALA A 62 1.49 -16.03 14.95
C ALA A 62 -0.04 -15.84 14.89
N LEU A 63 -0.53 -15.05 13.93
CA LEU A 63 -1.97 -14.84 13.73
C LEU A 63 -2.70 -16.13 13.31
N GLN A 64 -2.08 -16.95 12.47
CA GLN A 64 -2.68 -18.19 11.95
C GLN A 64 -2.75 -19.33 12.99
N GLN A 65 -2.10 -19.18 14.14
CA GLN A 65 -2.16 -20.15 15.24
C GLN A 65 -3.36 -19.94 16.16
N VAL A 66 -4.16 -18.89 15.95
CA VAL A 66 -5.36 -18.54 16.73
C VAL A 66 -6.61 -18.86 15.93
#